data_AF-A0AAD6D9S8-F1
#
_entry.id   AF-A0AAD6D9S8-F1
#
_cell.length_a   1.000
_cell.length_b   1.000
_cell.length_c   1.000
_cell.angle_alpha   90.00
_cell.angle_beta   90.00
_cell.angle_gamma   90.00
#
_symmetry.space_group_name_H-M   'P 1'
#
loop_
_entity.id
_entity.type
_entity.pdbx_description
1 polymer ?
#
loop_
_entity_poly.entity_id
_entity_poly.type
_entity_poly.pdbx_seq_one_letter_code
_entity_poly.pdbx_strand_id
1 'polypeptide(L)'
;MNYSKIPEFGELPLNEGDPPLSAWGLWKNPALGSLNHLNETKTLEAAKSEIQTGERITLNSGFFFLTYTAHQVFHLTLSPPGLLGRQTFEQKVINKSPRVVNDDIITFNTQGSSQWDGFRHFAYQKEGYFYNGSRVTQQDIHGKDQPHLNSISAWAEHAIAGRAFLVDYFDWALENGKSYDPLASSPIPLSEVQQIIKEKIFSPRLEIY
;
A
#
# COMPACT_ATOMS: atom_id res chain seq x y z
N MET A 1 -17.88 -8.34 -8.15
CA MET A 1 -17.56 -9.68 -7.60
C MET A 1 -18.33 -10.73 -8.38
N ASN A 2 -17.77 -11.93 -8.51
CA ASN A 2 -18.44 -13.11 -9.10
C ASN A 2 -19.39 -13.77 -8.09
N TYR A 3 -19.22 -13.46 -6.80
CA TYR A 3 -20.05 -13.92 -5.69
C TYR A 3 -20.95 -12.80 -5.18
N SER A 4 -22.10 -13.17 -4.62
CA SER A 4 -23.08 -12.25 -4.02
C SER A 4 -22.69 -11.76 -2.61
N LYS A 5 -21.89 -12.56 -1.88
CA LYS A 5 -21.32 -12.25 -0.57
C LYS A 5 -19.80 -12.46 -0.59
N ILE A 6 -19.08 -11.71 0.24
CA ILE A 6 -17.66 -11.96 0.52
C ILE A 6 -17.57 -13.27 1.33
N PRO A 7 -16.70 -14.22 0.94
CA PRO A 7 -16.49 -15.46 1.69
C PRO A 7 -15.87 -15.16 3.06
N GLU A 8 -16.23 -15.96 4.05
CA GLU A 8 -15.57 -15.96 5.35
C GLU A 8 -14.15 -16.54 5.21
N PHE A 9 -13.23 -16.15 6.08
CA PHE A 9 -11.84 -16.61 6.00
C PHE A 9 -11.70 -18.14 6.05
N GLY A 10 -12.55 -18.82 6.84
CA GLY A 10 -12.57 -20.28 6.94
C GLY A 10 -13.15 -21.00 5.71
N GLU A 11 -13.73 -20.28 4.75
CA GLU A 11 -14.25 -20.81 3.49
C GLU A 11 -13.20 -20.81 2.37
N LEU A 12 -11.97 -20.37 2.66
CA LEU A 12 -10.88 -20.29 1.69
C LEU A 12 -9.99 -21.55 1.74
N PRO A 13 -9.42 -22.01 0.61
CA PRO A 13 -9.50 -21.40 -0.72
C PRO A 13 -10.84 -21.63 -1.43
N LEU A 14 -11.17 -20.74 -2.37
CA LEU A 14 -12.45 -20.80 -3.09
C LEU A 14 -12.59 -22.01 -4.02
N ASN A 15 -11.48 -22.51 -4.58
CA ASN A 15 -11.47 -23.65 -5.48
C ASN A 15 -10.51 -24.73 -4.98
N GLU A 16 -10.82 -25.98 -5.29
CA GLU A 16 -9.94 -27.11 -5.01
C GLU A 16 -8.61 -26.96 -5.78
N GLY A 17 -7.50 -27.11 -5.06
CA GLY A 17 -6.15 -27.00 -5.65
C GLY A 17 -5.60 -25.58 -5.79
N ASP A 18 -6.36 -24.56 -5.39
CA ASP A 18 -5.85 -23.20 -5.24
C ASP A 18 -4.92 -23.08 -4.00
N PRO A 19 -3.99 -22.11 -3.95
CA PRO A 19 -3.12 -21.92 -2.81
C PRO A 19 -3.90 -21.67 -1.50
N PRO A 20 -3.35 -22.05 -0.34
CA PRO A 20 -4.03 -21.90 0.94
C PRO A 20 -4.54 -20.47 1.17
N LEU A 21 -5.76 -20.37 1.70
CA LEU A 21 -6.39 -19.11 2.08
C LEU A 21 -6.58 -18.11 0.92
N SER A 22 -6.55 -18.56 -0.34
CA SER A 22 -6.71 -17.69 -1.50
C SER A 22 -8.18 -17.48 -1.87
N ALA A 23 -8.53 -16.22 -2.13
CA ALA A 23 -9.84 -15.83 -2.68
C ALA A 23 -9.80 -15.69 -4.21
N TRP A 24 -9.09 -16.58 -4.89
CA TRP A 24 -8.92 -16.51 -6.35
C TRP A 24 -10.25 -16.81 -7.07
N GLY A 25 -10.57 -15.99 -8.07
CA GLY A 25 -11.89 -16.02 -8.73
C GLY A 25 -12.99 -15.20 -8.06
N LEU A 26 -12.74 -14.57 -6.91
CA LEU A 26 -13.75 -13.72 -6.23
C LEU A 26 -14.18 -12.50 -7.06
N TRP A 27 -13.25 -11.90 -7.79
CA TRP A 27 -13.42 -10.60 -8.43
C TRP A 27 -13.81 -10.71 -9.89
N LYS A 28 -14.70 -9.82 -10.35
CA LYS A 28 -15.08 -9.71 -11.78
C LYS A 28 -13.90 -9.20 -12.60
N ASN A 29 -13.25 -8.13 -12.11
CA ASN A 29 -11.98 -7.66 -12.64
C ASN A 29 -10.86 -8.11 -11.68
N PRO A 30 -10.18 -9.24 -11.95
CA PRO A 30 -9.12 -9.71 -11.07
C PRO A 30 -7.94 -8.74 -11.00
N ALA A 31 -7.64 -7.97 -12.06
CA ALA A 31 -6.49 -7.07 -12.07
C ALA A 31 -6.54 -6.01 -10.93
N LEU A 32 -7.73 -5.74 -10.38
CA LEU A 32 -7.94 -4.84 -9.25
C LEU A 32 -7.96 -5.55 -7.88
N GLY A 33 -8.17 -6.86 -7.81
CA GLY A 33 -8.32 -7.60 -6.55
C GLY A 33 -9.31 -6.92 -5.59
N SER A 34 -8.94 -6.70 -4.34
CA SER A 34 -9.81 -6.02 -3.36
C SER A 34 -10.15 -4.56 -3.71
N LEU A 35 -9.42 -3.91 -4.63
CA LEU A 35 -9.75 -2.56 -5.10
C LEU A 35 -11.08 -2.52 -5.87
N ASN A 36 -11.65 -3.65 -6.29
CA ASN A 36 -13.04 -3.72 -6.77
C ASN A 36 -14.07 -3.19 -5.74
N HIS A 37 -13.70 -3.07 -4.46
CA HIS A 37 -14.54 -2.43 -3.45
C HIS A 37 -14.59 -0.91 -3.60
N LEU A 38 -13.58 -0.29 -4.22
CA LEU A 38 -13.54 1.14 -4.51
C LEU A 38 -14.29 1.37 -5.82
N ASN A 39 -15.58 1.66 -5.71
CA ASN A 39 -16.43 2.03 -6.83
C ASN A 39 -16.87 3.48 -6.71
N GLU A 40 -17.41 4.02 -7.81
CA GLU A 40 -17.76 5.43 -7.96
C GLU A 40 -18.73 5.90 -6.87
N THR A 41 -19.72 5.07 -6.53
CA THR A 41 -20.70 5.37 -5.48
C THR A 41 -20.02 5.54 -4.12
N LYS A 42 -19.20 4.56 -3.71
CA LYS A 42 -18.51 4.59 -2.41
C LYS A 42 -17.49 5.71 -2.31
N THR A 43 -16.75 5.97 -3.38
CA THR A 43 -15.77 7.07 -3.42
C THR A 43 -16.48 8.42 -3.34
N LEU A 44 -17.60 8.60 -4.03
CA LEU A 44 -18.41 9.81 -3.95
C LEU A 44 -19.02 10.01 -2.55
N GLU A 45 -19.57 8.95 -1.95
CA GLU A 45 -20.10 8.99 -0.58
C GLU A 45 -19.03 9.40 0.42
N ALA A 46 -17.85 8.75 0.38
CA ALA A 46 -16.73 9.10 1.25
C ALA A 46 -16.26 10.54 1.06
N ALA A 47 -16.19 11.03 -0.19
CA ALA A 47 -15.79 12.41 -0.45
C ALA A 47 -16.79 13.41 0.15
N LYS A 48 -18.10 13.13 0.05
CA LYS A 48 -19.16 13.99 0.59
C LYS A 48 -19.23 13.95 2.12
N SER A 49 -18.98 12.80 2.74
CA SER A 49 -19.13 12.63 4.19
C SER A 49 -17.86 12.96 4.97
N GLU A 50 -16.67 12.63 4.47
CA GLU A 50 -15.44 12.72 5.26
C GLU A 50 -14.69 14.05 5.07
N ILE A 51 -14.81 14.73 3.93
CA ILE A 51 -14.11 16.00 3.68
C ILE A 51 -14.92 17.16 4.27
N GLN A 52 -14.66 17.48 5.54
CA GLN A 52 -15.37 18.55 6.27
C GLN A 52 -14.52 19.82 6.50
N THR A 53 -13.21 19.68 6.75
CA THR A 53 -12.33 20.81 7.11
C THR A 53 -11.38 21.23 5.99
N GLY A 54 -11.12 20.34 5.04
CA GLY A 54 -10.10 20.55 3.99
C GLY A 54 -8.66 20.40 4.48
N GLU A 55 -8.42 19.96 5.71
CA GLU A 55 -7.09 19.61 6.20
C GLU A 55 -6.48 18.46 5.38
N ARG A 56 -5.16 18.53 5.18
CA ARG A 56 -4.41 17.57 4.37
C ARG A 56 -3.16 17.15 5.11
N ILE A 57 -3.01 15.84 5.29
CA ILE A 57 -1.84 15.22 5.91
C ILE A 57 -1.14 14.36 4.86
N THR A 58 0.15 14.59 4.65
CA THR A 58 0.95 13.78 3.73
C THR A 58 1.38 12.49 4.42
N LEU A 59 0.94 11.34 3.89
CA LEU A 59 1.34 10.00 4.37
C LEU A 59 2.57 9.44 3.67
N ASN A 60 3.04 10.13 2.63
CA ASN A 60 4.33 9.79 2.05
C ASN A 60 5.40 10.15 3.08
N SER A 61 6.19 9.17 3.51
CA SER A 61 7.55 9.49 3.90
C SER A 61 8.10 10.30 2.73
N GLY A 62 8.56 11.54 2.98
CA GLY A 62 9.32 12.22 1.94
C GLY A 62 10.32 11.21 1.40
N PHE A 63 10.60 11.19 0.10
CA PHE A 63 11.71 10.40 -0.50
C PHE A 63 13.10 10.69 0.16
N PHE A 64 13.09 11.47 1.24
CA PHE A 64 14.07 12.28 1.92
C PHE A 64 14.09 12.00 3.45
N PHE A 65 14.05 10.73 3.86
CA PHE A 65 14.51 10.31 5.18
C PHE A 65 15.78 9.47 4.95
N LEU A 66 17.03 9.82 5.32
CA LEU A 66 17.59 10.71 6.34
C LEU A 66 18.86 11.42 5.80
N THR A 67 18.94 12.74 5.96
CA THR A 67 20.15 13.46 6.46
C THR A 67 19.72 14.87 6.85
N TYR A 68 19.51 15.06 8.15
CA TYR A 68 19.43 16.39 8.76
C TYR A 68 20.83 16.75 9.23
N THR A 69 21.60 17.42 8.38
CA THR A 69 22.70 18.26 8.85
C THR A 69 22.55 19.60 8.15
N ALA A 70 22.26 20.61 8.96
CA ALA A 70 22.16 21.99 8.54
C ALA A 70 23.40 22.41 7.74
N HIS A 71 23.14 23.20 6.71
CA HIS A 71 24.07 23.77 5.74
C HIS A 71 24.59 22.83 4.63
N GLN A 72 24.42 23.35 3.41
CA GLN A 72 25.05 22.96 2.14
C GLN A 72 24.26 21.98 1.26
N VAL A 73 23.48 22.61 0.36
CA VAL A 73 23.20 22.19 -1.03
C VAL A 73 22.90 20.69 -1.25
N PHE A 74 21.62 20.35 -1.07
CA PHE A 74 20.82 19.40 -1.87
C PHE A 74 21.60 18.36 -2.71
N HIS A 75 22.15 17.35 -2.04
CA HIS A 75 22.39 16.03 -2.63
C HIS A 75 21.69 15.00 -1.73
N LEU A 76 20.38 14.85 -1.95
CA LEU A 76 19.53 13.91 -1.23
C LEU A 76 19.67 12.51 -1.84
N THR A 77 20.82 11.90 -1.59
CA THR A 77 21.05 10.49 -1.85
C THR A 77 20.77 9.77 -0.52
N LEU A 78 19.87 8.79 -0.50
CA LEU A 78 19.80 7.85 0.62
C LEU A 78 21.23 7.33 0.85
N SER A 79 21.78 7.46 2.07
CA SER A 79 23.15 6.97 2.31
C SER A 79 23.19 5.46 2.02
N PRO A 80 24.15 4.96 1.23
CA PRO A 80 24.30 3.54 1.00
C PRO A 80 24.54 2.77 2.31
N PRO A 81 24.00 1.54 2.44
CA PRO A 81 23.11 0.86 1.50
C PRO A 81 21.66 1.37 1.60
N GLY A 82 20.93 1.35 0.48
CA GLY A 82 19.48 1.60 0.50
C GLY A 82 18.75 0.62 1.42
N LEU A 83 17.52 0.98 1.82
CA LEU A 83 16.70 0.21 2.77
C LEU A 83 16.67 -1.29 2.43
N LEU A 84 17.05 -2.14 3.37
CA LEU A 84 17.15 -3.60 3.21
C LEU A 84 18.05 -4.04 2.04
N GLY A 85 19.13 -3.29 1.77
CA GLY A 85 20.09 -3.61 0.70
C GLY A 85 19.60 -3.27 -0.71
N ARG A 86 18.53 -2.49 -0.84
CA ARG A 86 17.97 -2.08 -2.14
C ARG A 86 18.82 -1.01 -2.82
N GLN A 87 18.57 -0.84 -4.12
CA GLN A 87 19.15 0.25 -4.90
C GLN A 87 18.79 1.60 -4.27
N THR A 88 19.82 2.40 -4.06
CA THR A 88 19.74 3.76 -3.55
C THR A 88 19.04 4.70 -4.54
N PHE A 89 18.30 5.68 -4.02
CA PHE A 89 17.70 6.75 -4.82
C PHE A 89 18.80 7.65 -5.42
N GLU A 90 18.71 7.93 -6.71
CA GLU A 90 19.57 8.85 -7.44
C GLU A 90 18.73 9.88 -8.21
N GLN A 91 19.13 11.15 -8.17
CA GLN A 91 18.53 12.24 -8.96
C GLN A 91 19.63 12.98 -9.72
N LYS A 92 19.41 13.15 -11.03
CA LYS A 92 20.25 13.96 -11.92
C LYS A 92 19.44 15.11 -12.50
N VAL A 93 19.74 16.32 -12.06
CA VAL A 93 19.16 17.56 -12.60
C VAL A 93 19.91 17.96 -13.88
N ILE A 94 19.17 18.29 -14.93
CA ILE A 94 19.65 18.56 -16.29
C ILE A 94 19.26 19.98 -16.68
N ASN A 95 20.24 20.87 -16.76
CA ASN A 95 20.05 22.22 -17.28
C ASN A 95 19.84 22.20 -18.81
N LYS A 96 18.77 22.85 -19.29
CA LYS A 96 18.39 22.94 -20.70
C LYS A 96 18.81 24.27 -21.34
N SER A 97 20.00 24.76 -20.99
CA SER A 97 20.64 25.94 -21.57
C SER A 97 20.60 25.93 -23.11
N PRO A 98 20.36 27.07 -23.78
CA PRO A 98 20.26 28.43 -23.23
C PRO A 98 18.92 28.78 -22.59
N ARG A 99 17.94 27.86 -22.56
CA ARG A 99 16.67 28.10 -21.87
C ARG A 99 16.89 27.97 -20.36
N VAL A 100 16.22 28.80 -19.56
CA VAL A 100 16.21 28.71 -18.09
C VAL A 100 15.20 27.63 -17.70
N VAL A 101 15.55 26.37 -17.95
CA VAL A 101 14.71 25.18 -17.73
C VAL A 101 15.58 24.05 -17.18
N ASN A 102 15.04 23.25 -16.26
CA ASN A 102 15.65 22.01 -15.79
C ASN A 102 14.73 20.82 -16.05
N ASP A 103 15.31 19.68 -16.44
CA ASP A 103 14.67 18.35 -16.39
C ASP A 103 15.38 17.50 -15.34
N ASP A 104 14.72 16.48 -14.79
CA ASP A 104 15.35 15.55 -13.86
C ASP A 104 15.26 14.10 -14.35
N ILE A 105 16.29 13.32 -14.08
CA ILE A 105 16.24 11.85 -14.16
C ILE A 105 16.32 11.32 -12.73
N ILE A 106 15.31 10.57 -12.31
CA ILE A 106 15.33 9.83 -11.04
C ILE A 106 15.48 8.34 -11.32
N THR A 107 16.31 7.68 -10.52
CA THR A 107 16.46 6.23 -10.51
C THR A 107 16.28 5.74 -9.09
N PHE A 108 15.34 4.82 -8.88
CA PHE A 108 15.04 4.32 -7.55
C PHE A 108 14.41 2.92 -7.60
N ASN A 109 14.57 2.19 -6.50
CA ASN A 109 13.81 0.97 -6.27
C ASN A 109 12.39 1.34 -5.80
N THR A 110 11.36 0.82 -6.47
CA THR A 110 9.95 1.13 -6.16
C THR A 110 9.48 0.59 -4.82
N GLN A 111 10.29 -0.24 -4.14
CA GLN A 111 10.10 -0.74 -2.78
C GLN A 111 10.97 0.00 -1.73
N GLY A 112 11.46 1.19 -2.05
CA GLY A 112 12.45 1.92 -1.24
C GLY A 112 11.88 3.07 -0.39
N SER A 113 10.58 3.35 -0.45
CA SER A 113 9.92 4.47 0.25
C SER A 113 8.42 4.13 0.45
N SER A 114 7.59 5.08 0.88
CA SER A 114 6.13 4.93 0.83
C SER A 114 5.68 4.37 -0.52
N GLN A 115 4.98 3.23 -0.47
CA GLN A 115 4.77 2.38 -1.64
C GLN A 115 3.42 1.65 -1.59
N TRP A 116 3.04 1.15 -2.75
CA TRP A 116 2.01 0.13 -2.92
C TRP A 116 2.64 -1.11 -3.55
N ASP A 117 2.38 -2.28 -2.97
CA ASP A 117 2.88 -3.55 -3.48
C ASP A 117 1.84 -4.21 -4.39
N GLY A 118 2.13 -4.23 -5.69
CA GLY A 118 1.30 -4.89 -6.69
C GLY A 118 1.20 -6.41 -6.47
N PHE A 119 0.23 -7.04 -7.13
CA PHE A 119 -0.03 -8.48 -7.03
C PHE A 119 1.11 -9.39 -7.53
N ARG A 120 2.11 -8.82 -8.23
CA ARG A 120 3.35 -9.50 -8.62
C ARG A 120 4.54 -9.27 -7.68
N HIS A 121 4.36 -8.59 -6.55
CA HIS A 121 5.46 -8.30 -5.62
C HIS A 121 5.92 -9.54 -4.85
N PHE A 122 4.97 -10.34 -4.36
CA PHE A 122 5.25 -11.49 -3.52
C PHE A 122 4.31 -12.65 -3.83
N ALA A 123 4.88 -13.77 -4.29
CA ALA A 123 4.15 -14.99 -4.61
C ALA A 123 3.94 -15.87 -3.37
N TYR A 124 3.05 -16.85 -3.51
CA TYR A 124 3.04 -18.01 -2.64
C TYR A 124 4.36 -18.78 -2.79
N GLN A 125 5.18 -18.82 -1.73
CA GLN A 125 6.54 -19.33 -1.82
C GLN A 125 6.62 -20.85 -2.04
N LYS A 126 5.69 -21.62 -1.46
CA LYS A 126 5.64 -23.08 -1.62
C LYS A 126 5.08 -23.48 -2.99
N GLU A 127 4.02 -22.81 -3.42
CA GLU A 127 3.31 -23.11 -4.66
C GLU A 127 3.97 -22.47 -5.90
N GLY A 128 4.73 -21.39 -5.73
CA GLY A 128 5.41 -20.68 -6.81
C GLY A 128 4.47 -19.85 -7.70
N TYR A 129 3.29 -19.49 -7.20
CA TYR A 129 2.27 -18.78 -7.97
C TYR A 129 1.96 -17.39 -7.39
N PHE A 130 1.84 -16.42 -8.29
CA PHE A 130 1.29 -15.10 -8.02
C PHE A 130 -0.24 -15.13 -8.05
N TYR A 131 -0.86 -14.06 -7.53
CA TYR A 131 -2.30 -13.86 -7.52
C TYR A 131 -2.96 -14.12 -8.90
N ASN A 132 -4.26 -14.45 -8.86
CA ASN A 132 -5.19 -14.57 -10.01
C ASN A 132 -5.38 -15.96 -10.65
N GLY A 133 -5.52 -17.06 -9.90
CA GLY A 133 -6.22 -18.28 -10.34
C GLY A 133 -5.54 -19.15 -11.42
N SER A 134 -4.81 -18.54 -12.35
CA SER A 134 -4.22 -19.16 -13.52
C SER A 134 -2.84 -19.75 -13.25
N ARG A 135 -2.48 -19.95 -11.97
CA ARG A 135 -1.14 -20.43 -11.57
C ARG A 135 -0.03 -19.57 -12.20
N VAL A 136 -0.20 -18.25 -12.14
CA VAL A 136 0.73 -17.28 -12.73
C VAL A 136 2.11 -17.50 -12.11
N THR A 137 3.08 -17.90 -12.93
CA THR A 137 4.44 -18.22 -12.51
C THR A 137 5.37 -17.01 -12.64
N GLN A 138 6.59 -17.15 -12.13
CA GLN A 138 7.67 -16.19 -12.38
C GLN A 138 7.94 -16.00 -13.88
N GLN A 139 7.84 -17.07 -14.68
CA GLN A 139 8.08 -17.00 -16.11
C GLN A 139 7.02 -16.15 -16.81
N ASP A 140 5.76 -16.27 -16.39
CA ASP A 140 4.65 -15.48 -16.95
C ASP A 140 4.84 -13.99 -16.67
N ILE A 141 5.26 -13.63 -15.44
CA ILE A 141 5.54 -12.24 -15.06
C ILE A 141 6.67 -11.62 -15.91
N HIS A 142 7.67 -12.42 -16.30
CA HIS A 142 8.78 -11.98 -17.15
C HIS A 142 8.52 -12.20 -18.65
N GLY A 143 7.37 -12.77 -19.02
CA GLY A 143 6.96 -12.99 -20.40
C GLY A 143 6.72 -11.67 -21.12
N LYS A 144 7.13 -11.59 -22.39
CA LYS A 144 6.99 -10.37 -23.19
C LYS A 144 5.54 -10.08 -23.61
N ASP A 145 4.68 -11.09 -23.60
CA ASP A 145 3.31 -11.00 -24.12
C ASP A 145 2.35 -10.36 -23.10
N GLN A 146 2.71 -10.30 -21.82
CA GLN A 146 1.85 -9.77 -20.75
C GLN A 146 2.62 -8.86 -19.76
N PRO A 147 3.21 -7.74 -20.22
CA PRO A 147 4.08 -6.89 -19.39
C PRO A 147 3.37 -6.27 -18.17
N HIS A 148 2.04 -6.21 -18.20
CA HIS A 148 1.20 -5.64 -17.14
C HIS A 148 0.52 -6.68 -16.25
N LEU A 149 0.78 -7.98 -16.45
CA LEU A 149 0.18 -9.04 -15.64
C LEU A 149 0.47 -8.81 -14.15
N ASN A 150 -0.60 -8.74 -13.35
CA ASN A 150 -0.55 -8.50 -11.90
C ASN A 150 0.24 -7.24 -11.50
N SER A 151 0.40 -6.28 -12.42
CA SER A 151 1.10 -5.03 -12.17
C SER A 151 0.15 -3.95 -11.62
N ILE A 152 0.74 -2.93 -11.00
CA ILE A 152 -0.01 -1.74 -10.53
C ILE A 152 -0.58 -0.90 -11.68
N SER A 153 -0.22 -1.16 -12.94
CA SER A 153 -0.72 -0.39 -14.09
C SER A 153 -2.25 -0.43 -14.17
N ALA A 154 -2.87 -1.58 -13.88
CA ALA A 154 -4.33 -1.71 -13.84
C ALA A 154 -4.96 -0.86 -12.73
N TRP A 155 -4.23 -0.59 -11.63
CA TRP A 155 -4.73 0.24 -10.53
C TRP A 155 -4.66 1.73 -10.88
N ALA A 156 -3.66 2.11 -11.69
CA ALA A 156 -3.46 3.50 -12.11
C ALA A 156 -4.59 4.02 -13.01
N GLU A 157 -5.31 3.14 -13.71
CA GLU A 157 -6.47 3.51 -14.55
C GLU A 157 -7.63 4.10 -13.72
N HIS A 158 -7.78 3.70 -12.46
CA HIS A 158 -8.87 4.14 -11.59
C HIS A 158 -8.40 4.99 -10.39
N ALA A 159 -7.09 5.04 -10.15
CA ALA A 159 -6.47 5.51 -8.91
C ALA A 159 -6.98 4.77 -7.67
N ILE A 160 -6.30 4.97 -6.54
CA ILE A 160 -6.75 4.48 -5.23
C ILE A 160 -7.35 5.66 -4.49
N ALA A 161 -8.68 5.77 -4.52
CA ALA A 161 -9.41 6.83 -3.86
C ALA A 161 -10.66 6.27 -3.16
N GLY A 162 -10.78 6.55 -1.87
CA GLY A 162 -11.88 6.07 -1.05
C GLY A 162 -11.74 6.50 0.40
N ARG A 163 -12.46 5.82 1.28
CA ARG A 163 -12.38 6.04 2.73
C ARG A 163 -11.25 5.25 3.34
N ALA A 164 -10.52 5.87 4.25
CA ALA A 164 -9.52 5.21 5.09
C ALA A 164 -9.80 5.50 6.56
N PHE A 165 -9.32 4.61 7.43
CA PHE A 165 -9.35 4.78 8.88
C PHE A 165 -7.92 4.66 9.41
N LEU A 166 -7.52 5.55 10.31
CA LEU A 166 -6.27 5.42 11.05
C LEU A 166 -6.53 4.58 12.30
N VAL A 167 -5.85 3.44 12.41
CA VAL A 167 -5.81 2.61 13.62
C VAL A 167 -4.49 2.93 14.32
N ASP A 168 -4.54 3.80 15.33
CA ASP A 168 -3.35 4.19 16.09
C ASP A 168 -3.02 3.16 17.17
N TYR A 169 -2.29 2.12 16.78
CA TYR A 169 -1.89 1.05 17.68
C TYR A 169 -0.87 1.51 18.71
N PHE A 170 0.06 2.40 18.34
CA PHE A 170 1.15 2.83 19.20
C PHE A 170 0.60 3.57 20.42
N ASP A 171 -0.24 4.60 20.19
CA ASP A 171 -0.85 5.36 21.28
C ASP A 171 -1.76 4.47 22.14
N TRP A 172 -2.56 3.62 21.50
CA TRP A 172 -3.43 2.69 22.23
C TRP A 172 -2.65 1.70 23.11
N ALA A 173 -1.52 1.18 22.62
CA ALA A 173 -0.68 0.27 23.38
C ALA A 173 -0.13 0.97 24.63
N LEU A 174 0.36 2.21 24.49
CA LEU A 174 0.87 3.01 25.62
C LEU A 174 -0.22 3.30 26.65
N GLU A 175 -1.41 3.72 26.22
CA GLU A 175 -2.57 3.96 27.10
C GLU A 175 -2.96 2.71 27.91
N ASN A 176 -2.77 1.53 27.34
CA ASN A 176 -3.11 0.24 27.95
C ASN A 176 -1.92 -0.40 28.68
N GLY A 177 -0.84 0.35 28.94
CA GLY A 177 0.33 -0.13 29.67
C GLY A 177 1.12 -1.23 28.95
N LYS A 178 1.00 -1.32 27.62
CA LYS A 178 1.74 -2.27 26.80
C LYS A 178 3.01 -1.62 26.28
N SER A 179 4.13 -2.31 26.48
CA SER A 179 5.39 -1.96 25.83
C SER A 179 5.31 -2.38 24.36
N TYR A 180 5.50 -1.43 23.45
CA TYR A 180 5.59 -1.70 22.02
C TYR A 180 6.81 -0.96 21.45
N ASP A 181 7.69 -1.71 20.81
CA ASP A 181 8.84 -1.16 20.09
C ASP A 181 8.48 -1.09 18.59
N PRO A 182 8.28 0.13 18.02
CA PRO A 182 7.90 0.29 16.63
C PRO A 182 9.02 -0.11 15.65
N LEU A 183 10.25 -0.35 16.13
CA LEU A 183 11.38 -0.78 15.32
C LEU A 183 11.63 -2.29 15.41
N ALA A 184 10.91 -3.00 16.27
CA ALA A 184 11.02 -4.46 16.43
C ALA A 184 9.88 -5.21 15.72
N SER A 185 10.13 -6.47 15.36
CA SER A 185 9.09 -7.35 14.83
C SER A 185 8.20 -7.84 15.97
N SER A 186 6.98 -7.34 16.04
CA SER A 186 5.96 -7.80 16.98
C SER A 186 4.61 -7.99 16.28
N PRO A 187 3.90 -9.11 16.51
CA PRO A 187 2.58 -9.30 15.94
C PRO A 187 1.58 -8.35 16.59
N ILE A 188 0.66 -7.81 15.80
CA ILE A 188 -0.50 -7.05 16.28
C ILE A 188 -1.72 -7.98 16.20
N PRO A 189 -2.29 -8.42 17.34
CA PRO A 189 -3.45 -9.31 17.32
C PRO A 189 -4.69 -8.64 16.74
N LEU A 190 -5.48 -9.40 15.96
CA LEU A 190 -6.75 -8.90 15.40
C LEU A 190 -7.71 -8.40 16.49
N SER A 191 -7.74 -9.05 17.66
CA SER A 191 -8.57 -8.64 18.79
C SER A 191 -8.24 -7.23 19.28
N GLU A 192 -6.98 -6.83 19.22
CA GLU A 192 -6.53 -5.50 19.63
C GLU A 192 -6.91 -4.44 18.59
N VAL A 193 -6.75 -4.75 17.30
CA VAL A 193 -7.26 -3.90 16.21
C VAL A 193 -8.77 -3.69 16.34
N GLN A 194 -9.53 -4.75 16.61
CA GLN A 194 -10.98 -4.66 16.85
C GLN A 194 -11.32 -3.80 18.07
N GLN A 195 -10.53 -3.91 19.14
CA GLN A 195 -10.69 -3.09 20.33
C GLN A 195 -10.45 -1.61 20.04
N ILE A 196 -9.36 -1.26 19.32
CA ILE A 196 -9.06 0.11 18.91
C ILE A 196 -10.18 0.68 18.04
N ILE A 197 -10.65 -0.09 17.06
CA ILE A 197 -11.76 0.34 16.18
C ILE A 197 -13.01 0.67 17.02
N LYS A 198 -13.35 -0.18 17.98
CA LYS A 198 -14.50 0.04 18.86
C LYS A 198 -14.32 1.28 19.74
N GLU A 199 -13.15 1.47 20.34
CA GLU A 199 -12.87 2.54 21.31
C GLU A 199 -12.63 3.92 20.68
N LYS A 200 -11.97 3.97 19.51
CA LYS A 200 -11.42 5.21 18.95
C LYS A 200 -12.05 5.63 17.63
N ILE A 201 -12.65 4.70 16.87
CA ILE A 201 -13.14 4.98 15.51
C ILE A 201 -14.66 5.03 15.46
N PHE A 202 -15.35 4.03 16.02
CA PHE A 202 -16.81 3.94 15.99
C PHE A 202 -17.48 4.31 17.32
N SER A 203 -16.71 4.73 18.33
CA SER A 203 -17.29 5.29 19.55
C SER A 203 -17.94 6.66 19.24
N PRO A 204 -19.12 6.97 19.81
CA PRO A 204 -19.72 8.28 19.70
C PRO A 204 -18.73 9.32 20.21
N ARG A 205 -18.29 10.25 19.35
CA ARG A 205 -17.58 11.43 19.83
C ARG A 205 -18.55 12.17 20.74
N LEU A 206 -18.22 12.31 22.02
CA LEU A 206 -18.88 13.28 22.87
C LEU A 206 -18.68 14.64 22.18
N GLU A 207 -19.74 15.15 21.56
CA GLU A 207 -19.77 16.53 21.08
C GLU A 207 -19.65 17.43 22.31
N ILE A 208 -18.42 17.86 22.60
CA ILE A 208 -18.19 18.97 23.52
C ILE A 208 -18.38 20.22 22.67
N TYR A 209 -19.56 20.83 22.81
CA TYR A 209 -19.90 22.15 22.30
C TYR A 209 -19.06 23.24 22.97
#